data_AF-A0A2N3E0V7-F1
#
_entry.id   AF-A0A2N3E0V7-F1
#
_cell.length_a   1.000
_cell.length_b   1.000
_cell.length_c   1.000
_cell.angle_alpha   90.00
_cell.angle_beta   90.00
_cell.angle_gamma   90.00
#
_symmetry.space_group_name_H-M   'P 1'
#
loop_
_entity.id
_entity.type
_entity.pdbx_description
1 polymer ?
#
loop_
_entity_poly.entity_id
_entity_poly.type
_entity_poly.pdbx_seq_one_letter_code
_entity_poly.pdbx_strand_id
1 'polypeptide(L)' 'MTAPALPPLRDVIARHGLAAQKSLGQNFLLDLNLTGRIARSAGSLDDHDVLEVGPGPGGLTRA' A
#
# COMPACT_ATOMS: atom_id res chain seq x y z
N MET A 1 5.09 -21.69 2.75
CA MET A 1 4.87 -21.10 4.08
C MET A 1 4.02 -19.86 3.89
N THR A 2 2.79 -19.84 4.37
CA THR A 2 1.93 -18.65 4.26
C THR A 2 2.52 -17.56 5.14
N ALA A 3 2.90 -16.42 4.55
CA ALA A 3 3.34 -15.27 5.34
C ALA A 3 2.25 -14.92 6.36
N PRO A 4 2.61 -14.52 7.60
CA PRO A 4 1.62 -14.12 8.58
C PRO A 4 0.75 -13.00 8.01
N ALA A 5 -0.56 -13.09 8.20
CA ALA A 5 -1.48 -12.07 7.74
C ALA A 5 -1.06 -10.71 8.34
N LEU A 6 -0.75 -9.75 7.46
CA LEU A 6 -0.39 -8.41 7.91
C LEU A 6 -1.57 -7.79 8.66
N PRO A 7 -1.32 -7.00 9.72
CA PRO A 7 -2.39 -6.30 10.42
C PRO A 7 -3.13 -5.37 9.45
N PRO A 8 -4.45 -5.16 9.62
CA PRO A 8 -5.22 -4.21 8.82
C PRO A 8 -4.52 -2.85 8.68
N LEU A 9 -4.63 -2.22 7.51
CA LEU A 9 -3.94 -0.96 7.22
C LEU A 9 -4.28 0.15 8.24
N ARG A 10 -5.53 0.19 8.71
CA ARG A 10 -5.98 1.10 9.78
C ARG A 10 -5.21 0.91 11.09
N ASP A 11 -4.80 -0.32 11.43
CA ASP A 11 -4.12 -0.63 12.68
C ASP A 11 -2.66 -0.21 12.58
N VAL A 12 -2.05 -0.35 11.39
CA VAL A 12 -0.71 0.20 11.08
C VAL A 12 -0.72 1.72 11.21
N ILE A 13 -1.71 2.37 10.59
CA ILE A 13 -1.87 3.84 10.65
C ILE A 13 -1.99 4.31 12.10
N ALA A 14 -2.86 3.67 12.88
CA ALA A 14 -3.09 4.01 14.28
C ALA A 14 -1.83 3.77 15.13
N ARG A 15 -1.19 2.61 14.98
CA ARG A 15 0.02 2.25 15.74
C ARG A 15 1.18 3.22 15.51
N HIS A 16 1.33 3.70 14.29
CA HIS A 16 2.44 4.58 13.90
C HIS A 16 2.06 6.07 13.88
N GLY A 17 0.83 6.42 14.24
CA GLY A 17 0.35 7.81 14.20
C GLY A 17 0.47 8.44 12.80
N LEU A 18 0.31 7.64 11.74
CA LEU A 18 0.49 8.13 10.38
C LEU A 18 -0.66 9.07 10.00
N ALA A 19 -0.32 10.33 9.78
CA ALA A 19 -1.24 11.32 9.24
C ALA A 19 -0.70 11.82 7.90
N ALA A 20 -1.57 11.89 6.90
CA ALA A 20 -1.20 12.40 5.59
C ALA A 20 -0.81 13.88 5.68
N GLN A 21 0.39 14.22 5.23
CA GLN A 21 0.88 15.60 5.23
C GLN A 21 0.59 16.25 3.89
N LYS A 22 -0.29 17.26 3.88
CA LYS A 22 -0.66 18.01 2.66
C LYS A 22 0.54 18.69 2.00
N SER A 23 1.49 19.20 2.78
CA SER A 23 2.72 19.81 2.28
C SER A 23 3.60 18.84 1.49
N LEU A 24 3.46 17.53 1.75
CA LEU A 24 4.14 16.47 1.02
C LEU A 24 3.27 15.87 -0.10
N GLY A 25 2.09 16.43 -0.35
CA GLY A 25 1.15 15.92 -1.35
C GLY A 25 0.56 14.54 -1.04
N GLN A 26 0.68 14.06 0.21
CA GLN A 26 0.25 12.71 0.57
C GLN A 26 -1.28 12.59 0.59
N ASN A 27 -1.78 11.59 -0.14
CA ASN A 27 -3.18 11.14 -0.09
C ASN A 27 -3.15 9.60 0.00
N PHE A 28 -3.55 9.04 1.13
CA PHE A 28 -3.46 7.60 1.35
C PHE A 28 -4.64 6.86 0.70
N LEU A 29 -4.32 5.84 -0.10
CA LEU A 29 -5.30 4.90 -0.63
C LEU A 29 -5.61 3.85 0.44
N LEU A 30 -6.83 3.89 0.99
CA LEU A 30 -7.27 2.99 2.07
C LEU A 30 -8.19 1.85 1.58
N ASP A 31 -8.69 1.94 0.35
CA ASP A 31 -9.49 0.88 -0.27
C ASP A 31 -8.58 -0.15 -0.95
N LEU A 32 -8.53 -1.36 -0.40
CA LEU A 32 -7.71 -2.46 -0.91
C LEU A 32 -8.22 -3.00 -2.25
N ASN A 33 -9.51 -2.83 -2.58
CA ASN A 33 -10.01 -3.21 -3.90
C ASN A 33 -9.46 -2.27 -4.96
N LEU A 34 -9.36 -0.98 -4.65
CA LEU A 34 -8.76 0.02 -5.53
C LEU A 34 -7.27 -0.26 -5.73
N THR A 35 -6.51 -0.47 -4.66
CA THR A 35 -5.06 -0.74 -4.79
C THR A 35 -4.81 -2.06 -5.54
N GLY A 36 -5.61 -3.10 -5.29
CA GLY A 36 -5.58 -4.35 -6.07
C GLY A 36 -5.87 -4.15 -7.56
N ARG A 37 -6.81 -3.26 -7.91
CA ARG A 37 -7.07 -2.92 -9.33
C ARG A 37 -5.90 -2.18 -9.97
N ILE A 38 -5.27 -1.27 -9.23
CA ILE A 38 -4.07 -0.53 -9.69
C ILE A 38 -2.92 -1.52 -9.92
N ALA A 39 -2.62 -2.40 -8.96
CA ALA A 39 -1.56 -3.40 -9.09
C ALA A 39 -1.79 -4.31 -10.31
N ARG A 40 -3.00 -4.85 -10.48
CA ARG A 40 -3.34 -5.68 -11.65
C ARG A 40 -3.25 -4.94 -12.99
N SER A 41 -3.42 -3.61 -12.99
CA SER A 41 -3.31 -2.84 -14.23
C SER A 41 -1.88 -2.79 -14.79
N ALA A 42 -0.88 -3.08 -13.95
CA ALA A 42 0.53 -3.18 -14.37
C ALA A 42 0.86 -4.48 -15.12
N GLY A 43 -0.06 -5.46 -15.15
CA GLY A 43 0.18 -6.79 -15.73
C GLY A 43 0.80 -7.77 -14.73
N SER A 44 1.46 -8.83 -15.23
CA SER A 44 2.21 -9.75 -14.38
C SER A 44 3.50 -9.09 -13.91
N LEU A 45 3.84 -9.31 -12.64
CA LEU A 45 5.02 -8.77 -11.97
C LEU A 45 6.00 -9.88 -11.54
N ASP A 46 5.75 -11.15 -11.87
CA ASP A 46 6.43 -12.32 -11.29
C ASP A 46 7.95 -12.35 -11.55
N ASP A 47 8.41 -11.68 -12.61
CA ASP A 47 9.82 -11.59 -13.02
C ASP A 47 10.35 -10.15 -13.09
N HIS A 48 9.69 -9.22 -12.39
CA HIS A 48 10.06 -7.81 -12.38
C HIS A 48 10.41 -7.33 -10.97
N ASP A 49 11.49 -6.57 -10.86
CA ASP A 49 11.73 -5.75 -9.67
C ASP A 49 10.79 -4.54 -9.69
N VAL A 50 9.98 -4.39 -8.64
CA VAL A 50 9.00 -3.30 -8.54
C VAL A 50 9.56 -2.16 -7.69
N LEU A 51 9.60 -0.95 -8.27
CA LEU A 51 9.90 0.28 -7.54
C LEU A 51 8.61 1.06 -7.26
N GLU A 52 8.20 1.11 -5.99
CA GLU A 52 7.11 1.96 -5.52
C GLU A 52 7.65 3.27 -4.96
N VAL A 53 7.21 4.40 -5.50
CA VAL A 53 7.55 5.74 -5.01
C VAL A 53 6.41 6.29 -4.18
N GLY A 54 6.70 6.62 -2.92
CA GLY A 54 5.72 7.19 -1.99
C GLY A 54 4.68 6.17 -1.49
N PRO A 55 5.08 5.07 -0.83
CA PRO A 55 4.18 3.97 -0.45
C PRO A 55 3.11 4.35 0.60
N GLY A 56 3.30 5.47 1.31
CA GLY A 56 2.41 5.90 2.38
C GLY A 56 2.27 4.81 3.46
N PRO A 57 1.04 4.41 3.86
CA PRO A 57 0.84 3.33 4.82
C PRO A 57 1.08 1.92 4.23
N GLY A 58 1.37 1.80 2.92
CA GLY A 58 1.65 0.55 2.23
C GLY A 58 0.42 -0.16 1.67
N GLY A 59 -0.62 0.60 1.28
CA GLY A 59 -1.84 0.03 0.71
C GLY A 59 -1.65 -0.61 -0.67
N LEU A 60 -0.77 -0.02 -1.50
CA LEU A 60 -0.42 -0.56 -2.82
C LEU A 60 0.70 -1.60 -2.72
N THR A 61 1.67 -1.43 -1.82
CA THR A 61 2.72 -2.43 -1.52
C THR A 61 2.18 -3.81 -1.17
N ARG A 62 0.95 -3.88 -0.61
CA ARG A 62 0.30 -5.14 -0.17
C ARG A 62 -0.62 -5.76 -1.22
N ALA A 63 -0.84 -5.07 -2.34
CA ALA A 63 -1.86 -5.37 -3.32
C ALA A 63 -1.43 -6.45 -4.33
#